data_AF-A0A923A0B1-F1
#
_entry.id   AF-A0A923A0B1-F1
#
_cell.length_a   1.000
_cell.length_b   1.000
_cell.length_c   1.000
_cell.angle_alpha   90.00
_cell.angle_beta   90.00
_cell.angle_gamma   90.00
#
_symmetry.space_group_name_H-M   'P 1'
#
loop_
_entity.id
_entity.type
_entity.pdbx_description
1 polymer ?
#
loop_
_entity_poly.entity_id
_entity_poly.type
_entity_poly.pdbx_seq_one_letter_code
_entity_poly.pdbx_strand_id
1 'polypeptide(L)'
;MLAGGACMTELEEYQKARDRVQEVKGFYAHAAMYLVANVALAVLNLVTLRKNDGIIWFIWPLIGWGIALAVHAISVYGIGQFLGRDWEQHQIQQELDRRHNEPPDET
;
A
#
# COMPACT_ATOMS: atom_id res chain seq x y z
N MET A 1 -5.43 -3.23 38.07
CA MET A 1 -5.20 -3.81 36.74
C MET A 1 -5.39 -2.82 35.57
N LEU A 2 -5.63 -1.52 35.79
CA LEU A 2 -5.97 -0.57 34.70
C LEU A 2 -4.77 0.00 33.91
N ALA A 3 -3.54 -0.09 34.44
CA ALA A 3 -2.35 0.47 33.77
C ALA A 3 -1.83 -0.40 32.60
N GLY A 4 -2.12 -1.70 32.60
CA GLY A 4 -1.66 -2.63 31.56
C GLY A 4 -2.39 -2.46 30.22
N GLY A 5 -3.69 -2.13 30.26
CA GLY A 5 -4.51 -1.94 29.06
C GLY A 5 -4.15 -0.67 28.29
N ALA A 6 -3.99 0.46 28.99
CA ALA A 6 -3.67 1.74 28.35
C ALA A 6 -2.28 1.76 27.68
N CYS A 7 -1.29 1.05 28.26
CA CYS A 7 0.04 0.93 27.67
C CYS A 7 0.03 0.09 26.39
N MET A 8 -0.74 -1.00 26.34
CA MET A 8 -0.87 -1.80 25.11
C MET A 8 -1.56 -1.04 23.99
N THR A 9 -2.62 -0.28 24.28
CA THR A 9 -3.32 0.51 23.25
C THR A 9 -2.45 1.62 22.67
N GLU A 10 -1.64 2.31 23.49
CA GLU A 10 -0.70 3.33 23.02
C GLU A 10 0.39 2.73 22.11
N LEU A 11 0.87 1.53 22.44
CA LEU A 11 1.84 0.80 21.62
C LEU A 11 1.25 0.35 20.28
N GLU A 12 0.02 -0.14 20.26
CA GLU A 12 -0.69 -0.55 19.04
C GLU A 12 -0.97 0.63 18.11
N GLU A 13 -1.44 1.76 18.66
CA GLU A 13 -1.65 3.00 17.92
C GLU A 13 -0.33 3.52 17.33
N TYR A 14 0.75 3.49 18.10
CA TYR A 14 2.08 3.90 17.65
C TYR A 14 2.63 2.98 16.55
N GLN A 15 2.48 1.66 16.68
CA GLN A 15 2.89 0.70 15.66
C GLN A 15 2.13 0.90 14.35
N LYS A 16 0.80 1.06 14.42
CA LYS A 16 -0.03 1.39 13.25
C LYS A 16 0.39 2.69 12.57
N ALA A 17 0.65 3.74 13.34
CA ALA A 17 1.11 5.00 12.80
C ALA A 17 2.48 4.85 12.11
N ARG A 18 3.38 4.07 12.70
CA ARG A 18 4.72 3.80 12.16
C ARG A 18 4.66 3.00 10.86
N ASP A 19 3.91 1.90 10.83
CA ASP A 19 3.76 1.05 9.65
C ASP A 19 3.22 1.88 8.48
N ARG A 20 2.29 2.79 8.80
CA ARG A 20 1.70 3.64 7.79
C ARG A 20 2.68 4.62 7.16
N VAL A 21 3.57 5.20 7.95
CA VAL A 21 4.67 6.03 7.44
C VAL A 21 5.65 5.20 6.61
N GLN A 22 5.87 3.94 6.96
CA GLN A 22 6.79 3.05 6.26
C GLN A 22 6.27 2.62 4.89
N GLU A 23 4.97 2.32 4.77
CA GLU A 23 4.31 2.05 3.49
C GLU A 23 4.37 3.25 2.54
N VAL A 24 4.07 4.45 3.05
CA VAL A 24 4.14 5.69 2.29
C VAL A 24 5.57 5.95 1.80
N LYS A 25 6.58 5.78 2.67
CA LYS A 25 7.99 5.88 2.28
C LYS A 25 8.37 4.86 1.20
N GLY A 26 7.92 3.62 1.32
CA GLY A 26 8.16 2.56 0.34
C GLY A 26 7.57 2.89 -1.03
N PHE A 27 6.37 3.45 -1.06
CA PHE A 27 5.73 3.95 -2.28
C PHE A 27 6.54 5.07 -2.92
N TYR A 28 6.95 6.09 -2.15
CA TYR A 28 7.74 7.21 -2.67
C TYR A 28 9.07 6.75 -3.26
N ALA A 29 9.74 5.77 -2.64
CA ALA A 29 10.97 5.20 -3.17
C ALA A 29 10.75 4.53 -4.54
N HIS A 30 9.68 3.74 -4.68
CA HIS A 30 9.31 3.11 -5.96
C HIS A 30 8.91 4.16 -7.02
N ALA A 31 8.12 5.17 -6.64
CA ALA A 31 7.72 6.25 -7.53
C ALA A 31 8.93 7.09 -8.01
N ALA A 32 9.88 7.37 -7.12
CA ALA A 32 11.12 8.06 -7.46
C ALA A 32 11.97 7.24 -8.43
N MET A 33 12.15 5.93 -8.16
CA MET A 33 12.87 5.03 -9.07
C MET A 33 12.19 4.94 -10.43
N TYR A 34 10.85 4.83 -10.47
CA TYR A 34 10.07 4.85 -11.70
C TYR A 34 10.34 6.13 -12.50
N LEU A 35 10.34 7.29 -11.85
CA LEU A 35 10.55 8.57 -12.51
C LEU A 35 11.98 8.69 -13.06
N VAL A 36 13.00 8.32 -12.27
CA VAL A 36 14.40 8.31 -12.70
C VAL A 36 14.63 7.36 -13.87
N ALA A 37 14.10 6.13 -13.79
CA ALA A 37 14.24 5.14 -14.86
C ALA A 37 13.56 5.60 -16.16
N ASN A 38 12.35 6.14 -16.08
CA ASN A 38 11.63 6.65 -17.25
C ASN A 38 12.31 7.88 -17.87
N VAL A 39 12.86 8.79 -17.06
CA VAL A 39 13.66 9.91 -17.56
C VAL A 39 14.92 9.41 -18.28
N ALA A 40 15.63 8.45 -17.69
CA ALA A 40 16.80 7.84 -18.32
C ALA A 40 16.45 7.15 -19.66
N LEU A 41 15.34 6.41 -19.70
CA LEU A 41 14.84 5.77 -20.93
C LEU A 41 14.40 6.79 -21.98
N ALA A 42 13.75 7.88 -21.58
CA ALA A 42 13.35 8.96 -22.48
C ALA A 42 14.59 9.62 -23.09
N VAL A 43 15.60 9.94 -22.28
CA VAL A 43 16.88 10.48 -22.77
C VAL A 43 17.56 9.49 -23.72
N LEU A 44 17.62 8.21 -23.36
CA LEU A 44 18.19 7.17 -24.22
C LEU A 44 17.47 7.11 -25.57
N ASN A 45 16.13 7.11 -25.55
CA ASN A 45 15.32 7.10 -26.76
C ASN A 45 15.57 8.35 -27.64
N LEU A 46 15.73 9.54 -27.04
CA LEU A 46 16.07 10.77 -27.77
C LEU A 46 17.47 10.70 -28.41
N VAL A 47 18.44 10.09 -27.74
CA VAL A 47 19.80 9.91 -28.28
C VAL A 47 19.85 8.85 -29.38
N THR A 48 19.07 7.77 -29.25
CA THR A 48 18.98 6.69 -30.25
C THR A 48 17.92 6.90 -31.31
N LEU A 49 17.21 8.03 -31.30
CA LEU A 49 16.03 8.28 -32.14
C LEU A 49 16.34 8.17 -33.65
N ARG A 50 17.54 8.57 -34.05
CA ARG A 50 18.07 8.46 -35.42
C ARG A 50 18.47 7.03 -35.82
N LYS A 51 18.72 6.15 -34.86
CA LYS A 51 19.05 4.73 -35.10
C LYS A 51 17.81 3.83 -35.12
N ASN A 52 16.70 4.30 -34.56
CA ASN A 52 15.47 3.54 -34.38
C ASN A 52 14.36 3.96 -35.36
N ASP A 53 14.68 4.59 -36.49
CA ASP A 53 13.69 5.05 -37.50
C ASP A 53 12.56 5.92 -36.92
N GLY A 54 12.82 6.66 -35.85
CA GLY A 54 11.81 7.49 -35.16
C GLY A 54 10.86 6.72 -34.25
N ILE A 55 11.11 5.43 -33.97
CA ILE A 55 10.30 4.63 -33.05
C ILE A 55 10.51 5.07 -31.60
N ILE A 56 9.41 5.45 -30.94
CA ILE A 56 9.38 5.86 -29.53
C ILE A 56 9.09 4.64 -28.65
N TRP A 57 10.12 3.85 -28.37
CA TRP A 57 9.96 2.58 -27.65
C TRP A 57 9.82 2.73 -26.13
N PHE A 58 10.24 3.87 -25.55
CA PHE A 58 10.16 4.09 -24.10
C PHE A 58 8.72 4.16 -23.55
N ILE A 59 7.72 4.36 -24.42
CA ILE A 59 6.30 4.37 -24.06
C ILE A 59 5.86 3.01 -23.49
N TRP A 60 6.44 1.91 -23.95
CA TRP A 60 6.09 0.56 -23.47
C TRP A 60 6.45 0.36 -21.98
N PRO A 61 7.70 0.62 -21.54
CA PRO A 61 8.04 0.66 -20.11
C PRO A 61 7.20 1.67 -19.32
N LEU A 62 6.96 2.87 -19.88
CA LEU A 62 6.18 3.91 -19.21
C LEU A 62 4.76 3.44 -18.90
N ILE A 63 4.05 2.87 -19.88
CA ILE A 63 2.68 2.39 -19.68
C ILE A 63 2.67 1.13 -18.80
N GLY A 64 3.52 0.15 -19.10
CA GLY A 64 3.55 -1.12 -18.36
C GLY A 64 3.86 -0.93 -16.87
N TRP A 65 4.92 -0.19 -16.55
CA TRP A 65 5.28 0.09 -15.17
C TRP A 65 4.41 1.18 -14.54
N GLY A 66 3.87 2.10 -15.35
CA GLY A 66 2.92 3.11 -14.88
C GLY A 66 1.65 2.51 -14.33
N ILE A 67 1.12 1.45 -14.96
CA ILE A 67 -0.03 0.69 -14.43
C ILE A 67 0.32 0.04 -13.09
N ALA A 68 1.49 -0.60 -12.98
CA ALA A 68 1.93 -1.20 -11.73
C ALA A 68 2.06 -0.16 -10.60
N LEU A 69 2.62 1.01 -10.89
CA LEU A 69 2.72 2.12 -9.94
C LEU A 69 1.33 2.66 -9.55
N ALA A 70 0.39 2.76 -10.50
CA ALA A 70 -0.98 3.18 -10.22
C ALA A 70 -1.72 2.19 -9.31
N VAL A 71 -1.59 0.89 -9.55
CA VAL A 71 -2.15 -0.15 -8.67
C VAL A 71 -1.53 -0.06 -7.27
N HIS A 72 -0.21 0.13 -7.17
CA HIS A 72 0.45 0.32 -5.89
C HIS A 72 0.00 1.62 -5.19
N ALA A 73 -0.22 2.70 -5.93
CA ALA A 73 -0.76 3.95 -5.41
C ALA A 73 -2.17 3.77 -4.85
N ILE A 74 -3.03 2.99 -5.52
CA ILE A 74 -4.37 2.65 -5.03
C ILE A 74 -4.28 1.72 -3.81
N SER A 75 -3.30 0.83 -3.74
CA SER A 75 -3.09 0.00 -2.55
C SER A 75 -2.63 0.85 -1.36
N VAL A 76 -1.68 1.76 -1.56
CA VAL A 76 -1.19 2.64 -0.50
C VAL A 76 -2.22 3.71 -0.15
N TYR A 77 -2.73 4.50 -1.08
CA TYR A 77 -3.61 5.65 -0.80
C TYR A 77 -5.10 5.41 -1.01
N GLY A 78 -5.47 4.28 -1.60
CA GLY A 78 -6.86 4.03 -2.00
C GLY A 78 -7.74 3.47 -0.88
N ILE A 79 -9.03 3.48 -1.20
CA ILE A 79 -10.14 3.22 -0.29
C ILE A 79 -10.16 1.77 0.20
N GLY A 80 -9.50 0.82 -0.49
CA GLY A 80 -9.48 -0.59 -0.13
C GLY A 80 -8.86 -0.89 1.24
N GLN A 81 -7.89 -0.10 1.70
CA GLN A 81 -7.34 -0.22 3.07
C GLN A 81 -8.31 0.36 4.11
N PHE A 82 -9.12 1.33 3.73
CA PHE A 82 -10.12 1.96 4.60
C PHE A 82 -11.38 1.08 4.72
N LEU A 83 -11.97 0.69 3.59
CA LEU A 83 -13.11 -0.24 3.51
C LEU A 83 -12.77 -1.66 3.96
N GLY A 84 -11.57 -2.15 3.64
CA GLY A 84 -11.12 -3.47 4.08
C GLY A 84 -10.94 -3.53 5.60
N ARG A 85 -10.37 -2.48 6.20
CA ARG A 85 -10.24 -2.38 7.66
C ARG A 85 -11.59 -2.25 8.37
N ASP A 86 -12.51 -1.45 7.84
CA ASP A 86 -13.85 -1.32 8.41
C ASP A 86 -14.59 -2.67 8.37
N TRP A 87 -14.49 -3.37 7.24
CA TRP A 87 -15.07 -4.70 7.07
C TRP A 87 -14.40 -5.75 7.98
N GLU A 88 -13.07 -5.74 8.09
CA GLU A 88 -12.30 -6.66 8.94
C GLU A 88 -12.60 -6.42 10.43
N GLN A 89 -12.66 -5.17 10.87
CA GLN A 89 -13.10 -4.84 12.23
C GLN A 89 -14.55 -5.26 12.49
N HIS A 90 -15.45 -5.06 11.53
CA HIS A 90 -16.83 -5.52 11.66
C HIS A 90 -16.94 -7.04 11.83
N GLN A 91 -16.12 -7.82 11.10
CA GLN A 91 -16.08 -9.28 11.22
C GLN A 91 -15.51 -9.72 12.57
N ILE A 92 -14.44 -9.08 13.03
CA ILE A 92 -13.86 -9.36 14.35
C ILE A 92 -14.86 -9.05 15.47
N GLN A 93 -15.55 -7.92 15.37
CA GLN A 93 -16.57 -7.52 16.33
C GLN A 93 -17.73 -8.53 16.35
N GLN A 94 -18.18 -9.01 15.19
CA GLN A 94 -19.22 -10.04 15.10
C GLN A 94 -18.81 -11.36 15.74
N GLU A 95 -17.56 -11.81 15.56
CA GLU A 95 -17.08 -13.05 16.18
C GLU A 95 -16.92 -12.89 17.71
N LEU A 96 -16.47 -11.73 18.18
CA LEU A 96 -16.41 -11.43 19.62
C LEU A 96 -17.82 -11.37 20.24
N ASP A 97 -18.76 -10.72 19.58
CA ASP A 97 -20.17 -10.63 20.01
C ASP A 97 -20.83 -12.01 20.00
N ARG A 98 -20.48 -12.88 19.03
CA ARG A 98 -20.94 -14.27 19.00
C ARG A 98 -20.40 -15.06 20.19
N ARG A 99 -19.10 -15.00 20.45
CA ARG A 99 -18.47 -15.66 21.61
C ARG A 99 -18.98 -15.14 22.96
N HIS A 100 -19.35 -13.87 23.03
CA HIS A 100 -19.91 -13.28 24.25
C HIS A 100 -21.37 -13.70 24.51
N ASN A 101 -22.15 -13.91 23.45
CA ASN A 101 -23.55 -14.35 23.55
C ASN A 101 -23.73 -15.87 23.60
N GLU A 102 -22.67 -16.65 23.37
CA GLU A 102 -22.69 -18.09 23.57
C GLU A 102 -22.47 -18.39 25.07
N PRO A 103 -23.46 -18.93 25.80
CA PRO A 103 -23.28 -19.28 27.21
C PRO A 103 -22.18 -20.36 27.31
N PRO A 104 -21.31 -20.30 28.34
CA PRO A 104 -20.24 -21.28 28.49
C PRO A 104 -20.85 -22.67 28.48
N ASP A 105 -20.38 -23.53 27.56
CA ASP A 105 -20.72 -24.93 27.59
C ASP A 105 -20.03 -25.55 28.81
N GLU A 106 -20.82 -25.79 29.86
CA GLU A 106 -20.39 -26.63 30.95
C GLU A 106 -20.24 -28.06 30.42
N THR A 107 -19.02 -28.46 30.07
CA THR A 107 -18.62 -29.89 29.95
C THR A 107 -17.35 -30.15 30.74
#